data_AF-A0A1L0B1V0-F1
#
_entry.id   AF-A0A1L0B1V0-F1
#
_cell.length_a   1.000
_cell.length_b   1.000
_cell.length_c   1.000
_cell.angle_alpha   90.00
_cell.angle_beta   90.00
_cell.angle_gamma   90.00
#
_symmetry.space_group_name_H-M   'P 1'
#
loop_
_entity.id
_entity.type
_entity.pdbx_description
1 polymer ?
#
loop_
_entity_poly.entity_id
_entity_poly.type
_entity_poly.pdbx_seq_one_letter_code
_entity_poly.pdbx_strand_id
1 'polypeptide(L)'
;MLSFNKSEKKLPNVKIISNKGQLLNTINENFQHILTDIYDKDIVPPQNDIYITLQFILITISAIAFYINTKCNFDQYKHIQWILTSLFFLINISCYLYDNIVYYKNNKSKPLCRNLSNNMVYCTKIEYKDNKDKWPEYYLINNQTKLYLRDFIDNDYKSIDYEKFKKLIQRDLVNKKHN
;
A
#
# COMPACT_ATOMS: atom_id res chain seq x y z
N MET A 1 14.61 -8.24 13.78
CA MET A 1 15.51 -8.04 12.63
C MET A 1 14.96 -8.87 11.48
N LEU A 2 14.28 -8.25 10.51
CA LEU A 2 13.85 -8.97 9.31
C LEU A 2 15.06 -9.08 8.40
N SER A 3 15.70 -10.26 8.43
CA SER A 3 16.69 -10.62 7.43
C SER A 3 15.99 -10.69 6.07
N PHE A 4 16.30 -9.75 5.19
CA PHE A 4 16.09 -9.93 3.75
C PHE A 4 17.08 -10.99 3.28
N ASN A 5 16.79 -12.25 3.63
CA ASN A 5 17.47 -13.37 3.03
C ASN A 5 17.23 -13.27 1.53
N LYS A 6 18.33 -13.45 0.78
CA LYS A 6 18.39 -13.76 -0.64
C LYS A 6 17.54 -15.01 -0.92
N SER A 7 16.22 -14.91 -0.82
CA SER A 7 15.30 -15.88 -1.39
C SER A 7 15.39 -15.69 -2.89
N GLU A 8 15.69 -16.75 -3.62
CA GLU A 8 15.57 -16.86 -5.07
C GLU A 8 14.51 -15.88 -5.59
N LYS A 9 14.92 -14.91 -6.42
CA LYS A 9 14.00 -13.89 -6.95
C LYS A 9 12.85 -14.63 -7.62
N LYS A 10 11.70 -14.75 -6.94
CA LYS A 10 10.49 -15.30 -7.55
C LYS A 10 10.25 -14.49 -8.81
N LEU A 11 10.27 -15.16 -9.95
CA LEU A 11 9.96 -14.54 -11.22
C LEU A 11 8.58 -13.88 -11.10
N PRO A 12 8.42 -12.65 -11.61
CA PRO A 12 7.17 -11.89 -11.51
C PRO A 12 6.00 -12.71 -12.04
N ASN A 13 4.84 -12.56 -11.41
CA ASN A 13 3.66 -13.33 -11.76
C ASN A 13 3.12 -12.82 -13.11
N VAL A 14 3.44 -13.55 -14.19
CA VAL A 14 3.08 -13.19 -15.58
C VAL A 14 1.63 -13.59 -15.91
N LYS A 15 0.94 -14.29 -15.01
CA LYS A 15 -0.42 -14.79 -15.25
C LYS A 15 -1.46 -14.23 -14.28
N ILE A 16 -2.62 -13.92 -14.90
CA ILE A 16 -3.99 -13.81 -14.38
C ILE A 16 -4.49 -12.38 -14.17
N ILE A 17 -5.54 -12.06 -14.92
CA ILE A 17 -6.48 -10.97 -14.65
C ILE A 17 -7.89 -11.53 -14.96
N SER A 18 -8.65 -11.95 -13.94
CA SER A 18 -10.09 -12.22 -14.10
C SER A 18 -10.96 -11.06 -13.61
N ASN A 19 -10.37 -10.09 -12.89
CA ASN A 19 -11.05 -8.87 -12.47
C ASN A 19 -10.06 -7.69 -12.23
N LYS A 20 -10.63 -6.49 -12.05
CA LYS A 20 -9.91 -5.21 -11.91
C LYS A 20 -9.03 -5.12 -10.65
N GLY A 21 -9.42 -5.78 -9.55
CA GLY A 21 -8.63 -5.80 -8.31
C GLY A 21 -7.36 -6.62 -8.46
N GLN A 22 -7.45 -7.77 -9.14
CA GLN A 22 -6.28 -8.57 -9.48
C GLN A 22 -5.31 -7.82 -10.39
N LEU A 23 -5.81 -7.10 -11.39
CA LEU A 23 -4.98 -6.26 -12.27
C LEU A 23 -4.10 -5.29 -11.48
N LEU A 24 -4.69 -4.48 -10.59
CA LEU A 24 -3.94 -3.51 -9.80
C LEU A 24 -2.90 -4.20 -8.91
N ASN A 25 -3.26 -5.32 -8.28
CA ASN A 25 -2.34 -6.08 -7.43
C ASN A 25 -1.16 -6.64 -8.22
N THR A 26 -1.40 -7.27 -9.37
CA THR A 26 -0.34 -7.85 -10.22
C THR A 26 0.58 -6.77 -10.77
N ILE A 27 0.04 -5.63 -11.23
CA ILE A 27 0.90 -4.51 -11.69
C ILE A 27 1.73 -3.98 -10.52
N ASN A 28 1.16 -3.85 -9.32
CA ASN A 28 1.87 -3.36 -8.13
C ASN A 28 3.00 -4.30 -7.69
N GLU A 29 2.77 -5.60 -7.73
CA GLU A 29 3.77 -6.61 -7.41
C GLU A 29 4.94 -6.52 -8.40
N ASN A 30 4.65 -6.48 -9.71
CA ASN A 30 5.67 -6.29 -10.75
C ASN A 30 6.40 -4.95 -10.59
N PHE A 31 5.69 -3.88 -10.27
CA PHE A 31 6.27 -2.56 -10.05
C PHE A 31 7.21 -2.54 -8.85
N GLN A 32 6.84 -3.17 -7.74
CA GLN A 32 7.71 -3.31 -6.57
C GLN A 32 8.98 -4.11 -6.89
N HIS A 33 8.86 -5.18 -7.67
CA HIS A 33 10.02 -5.93 -8.15
C HIS A 33 10.94 -5.07 -9.03
N ILE A 34 10.38 -4.32 -9.98
CA ILE A 34 11.14 -3.40 -10.85
C ILE A 34 11.88 -2.35 -10.01
N LEU A 35 11.20 -1.72 -9.06
CA LEU A 35 11.82 -0.73 -8.21
C LEU A 35 12.93 -1.33 -7.35
N THR A 36 12.70 -2.52 -6.78
CA THR A 36 13.72 -3.23 -5.98
C THR A 36 14.94 -3.56 -6.82
N ASP A 37 14.76 -3.99 -8.08
CA ASP A 37 15.86 -4.22 -9.01
C ASP A 37 16.67 -2.95 -9.33
N ILE A 38 16.00 -1.78 -9.40
CA ILE A 38 16.64 -0.52 -9.78
C ILE A 38 17.38 0.11 -8.60
N TYR A 39 16.79 0.05 -7.41
CA TYR A 39 17.25 0.79 -6.23
C TYR A 39 17.86 -0.10 -5.15
N ASP A 40 17.93 -1.43 -5.34
CA ASP A 40 18.54 -2.57 -4.60
C ASP A 40 18.72 -2.48 -3.06
N LYS A 41 19.20 -1.35 -2.52
CA LYS A 41 19.41 -1.08 -1.09
C LYS A 41 18.61 0.09 -0.52
N ASP A 42 18.01 0.91 -1.37
CA ASP A 42 17.35 2.16 -0.97
C ASP A 42 15.83 2.05 -0.87
N ILE A 43 15.28 0.85 -1.05
CA ILE A 43 13.84 0.62 -0.94
C ILE A 43 13.54 -0.08 0.36
N VAL A 44 12.69 0.56 1.14
CA VAL A 44 12.15 0.01 2.38
C VAL A 44 10.64 -0.21 2.24
N PRO A 45 10.08 -1.15 3.03
CA PRO A 45 8.64 -1.30 3.10
C PRO A 45 7.95 0.01 3.48
N PRO A 46 6.71 0.21 3.01
CA PRO A 46 5.95 1.42 3.25
C PRO A 46 5.72 1.60 4.75
N GLN A 47 6.23 2.68 5.31
CA GLN A 47 5.89 3.10 6.67
C GLN A 47 4.66 4.00 6.57
N ASN A 48 3.55 3.57 7.19
CA ASN A 48 2.39 4.43 7.38
C ASN A 48 2.50 5.05 8.78
N ASP A 49 3.09 6.24 8.86
CA ASP A 49 3.34 6.93 10.15
C ASP A 49 2.05 7.14 10.96
N ILE A 50 0.91 7.26 10.27
CA ILE A 50 -0.42 7.32 10.88
C ILE A 50 -0.74 6.01 11.63
N TYR A 51 -0.42 4.86 11.02
CA TYR A 51 -0.66 3.56 11.65
C TYR A 51 0.22 3.35 12.88
N ILE A 52 1.49 3.75 12.81
CA ILE A 52 2.41 3.71 13.96
C ILE A 52 1.87 4.59 15.10
N THR A 53 1.41 5.80 14.77
CA THR A 53 0.83 6.73 15.74
C THR A 53 -0.43 6.15 16.39
N LEU A 54 -1.33 5.55 15.60
CA LEU A 54 -2.55 4.93 16.10
C LEU A 54 -2.26 3.71 16.99
N GLN A 55 -1.27 2.89 16.63
CA GLN A 55 -0.82 1.78 17.49
C GLN A 55 -0.25 2.29 18.81
N PHE A 56 0.50 3.39 18.80
CA PHE A 56 1.01 4.00 20.03
C PHE A 56 -0.13 4.50 20.95
N ILE A 57 -1.17 5.11 20.36
CA ILE A 57 -2.37 5.52 21.09
C ILE A 57 -3.07 4.30 21.71
N LEU A 58 -3.24 3.21 20.94
CA LEU A 58 -3.85 1.98 21.44
C LEU A 58 -3.06 1.37 22.61
N ILE A 59 -1.73 1.29 22.49
CA ILE A 59 -0.85 0.78 23.56
C ILE A 59 -1.00 1.65 24.82
N THR A 60 -1.07 2.98 24.66
CA THR A 60 -1.24 3.91 25.77
C THR A 60 -2.59 3.72 26.47
N ILE A 61 -3.67 3.56 25.70
CA ILE A 61 -5.01 3.25 26.23
C ILE A 61 -4.99 1.93 27.00
N SER A 62 -4.35 0.88 26.46
CA SER A 62 -4.23 -0.41 27.13
C SER A 62 -3.44 -0.32 28.43
N ALA A 63 -2.36 0.46 28.47
CA ALA A 63 -1.56 0.67 29.68
C ALA A 63 -2.37 1.40 30.77
N ILE A 64 -3.14 2.43 30.41
CA ILE A 64 -4.02 3.15 31.33
C ILE A 64 -5.11 2.22 31.85
N ALA A 65 -5.74 1.43 30.97
CA ALA A 65 -6.76 0.46 31.37
C ALA A 65 -6.22 -0.60 32.33
N PHE A 66 -5.01 -1.11 32.08
CA PHE A 66 -4.32 -2.06 32.96
C PHE A 66 -3.99 -1.45 34.32
N TYR A 67 -3.50 -0.20 34.36
CA TYR A 67 -3.23 0.51 35.60
C TYR A 67 -4.49 0.67 36.45
N ILE A 68 -5.60 1.10 35.83
CA ILE A 68 -6.89 1.23 36.53
C ILE A 68 -7.36 -0.12 37.07
N ASN A 69 -7.25 -1.19 36.27
CA ASN A 69 -7.60 -2.55 36.72
C ASN A 69 -6.77 -3.04 37.91
N THR A 70 -5.49 -2.64 38.00
CA THR A 70 -4.57 -3.15 39.03
C THR A 70 -4.51 -2.31 40.29
N LYS A 71 -4.79 -1.00 40.20
CA LYS A 71 -4.63 -0.05 41.32
C LYS A 71 -5.91 0.60 41.79
N CYS A 72 -6.99 0.56 40.99
CA CYS A 72 -8.24 1.23 41.32
C CYS A 72 -9.34 0.21 41.66
N ASN A 73 -10.28 0.62 42.50
CA ASN A 73 -11.39 -0.23 42.89
C ASN A 73 -12.36 -0.36 41.70
N PHE A 74 -12.67 -1.58 41.27
CA PHE A 74 -13.43 -1.85 40.04
C PHE A 74 -14.79 -1.13 40.03
N ASP A 75 -15.54 -1.19 41.14
CA ASP A 75 -16.88 -0.58 41.21
C ASP A 75 -16.88 0.94 41.02
N GLN A 76 -15.80 1.62 41.41
CA GLN A 76 -15.65 3.07 41.25
C GLN A 76 -15.26 3.45 39.82
N TYR A 77 -14.53 2.58 39.10
CA TYR A 77 -13.92 2.90 37.80
C TYR A 77 -14.45 2.07 36.63
N LYS A 78 -15.45 1.21 36.84
CA LYS A 78 -16.06 0.35 35.80
C LYS A 78 -16.49 1.13 34.55
N HIS A 79 -17.05 2.32 34.73
CA HIS A 79 -17.48 3.16 33.60
C HIS A 79 -16.30 3.63 32.73
N ILE A 80 -15.18 3.99 33.37
CA ILE A 80 -13.96 4.40 32.67
C ILE A 80 -13.35 3.21 31.90
N GLN A 81 -13.38 2.00 32.46
CA GLN A 81 -12.92 0.80 31.77
C GLN A 81 -13.75 0.45 30.54
N TRP A 82 -15.08 0.56 30.64
CA TRP A 82 -15.98 0.36 29.50
C TRP A 82 -15.74 1.42 28.40
N ILE A 83 -15.51 2.68 28.77
CA ILE A 83 -15.15 3.74 27.81
C ILE A 83 -13.83 3.40 27.11
N LEU A 84 -12.77 3.04 27.86
CA LEU A 84 -11.46 2.71 27.29
C LEU A 84 -11.53 1.51 26.34
N THR A 85 -12.27 0.48 26.73
CA THR A 85 -12.49 -0.72 25.90
C THR A 85 -13.25 -0.36 24.62
N SER A 86 -14.31 0.45 24.73
CA SER A 86 -15.08 0.89 23.56
C SER A 86 -14.23 1.74 22.63
N LEU A 87 -13.40 2.64 23.17
CA LEU A 87 -12.50 3.49 22.40
C LEU A 87 -11.45 2.65 21.66
N PHE A 88 -10.91 1.61 22.30
CA PHE A 88 -9.99 0.66 21.70
C PHE A 88 -10.61 -0.04 20.48
N PHE A 89 -11.82 -0.60 20.61
CA PHE A 89 -12.50 -1.25 19.49
C PHE A 89 -12.86 -0.26 18.39
N LEU A 90 -13.34 0.93 18.75
CA LEU A 90 -13.72 1.95 17.79
C LEU A 90 -12.53 2.40 16.95
N ILE A 91 -11.37 2.66 17.57
CA ILE A 91 -10.14 3.01 16.85
C ILE A 91 -9.73 1.87 15.89
N ASN A 92 -9.75 0.61 16.34
CA ASN A 92 -9.38 -0.52 15.48
C ASN A 92 -10.32 -0.67 14.28
N ILE A 93 -11.63 -0.57 14.50
CA ILE A 93 -12.63 -0.61 13.42
C ILE A 93 -12.45 0.58 12.48
N SER A 94 -12.23 1.79 13.00
CA SER A 94 -11.96 2.98 12.19
C SER A 94 -10.69 2.83 11.35
N CYS A 95 -9.61 2.25 11.89
CA CYS A 95 -8.39 1.97 11.12
C CYS A 95 -8.68 1.00 9.96
N TYR A 96 -9.39 -0.09 10.26
CA TYR A 96 -9.76 -1.10 9.26
C TYR A 96 -10.66 -0.51 8.16
N LEU A 97 -11.68 0.28 8.55
CA LEU A 97 -12.59 0.92 7.61
C LEU A 97 -11.88 2.00 6.80
N TYR A 98 -11.01 2.80 7.41
CA TYR A 98 -10.22 3.82 6.71
C TYR A 98 -9.36 3.19 5.62
N ASP A 99 -8.59 2.15 5.96
CA ASP A 99 -7.77 1.42 5.00
C ASP A 99 -8.64 0.84 3.87
N ASN A 100 -9.78 0.22 4.19
CA ASN A 100 -10.61 -0.37 3.15
C ASN A 100 -11.27 0.68 2.25
N ILE A 101 -11.83 1.75 2.82
CA ILE A 101 -12.55 2.77 2.05
C ILE A 101 -11.59 3.60 1.19
N VAL A 102 -10.45 4.03 1.75
CA VAL A 102 -9.53 4.93 1.05
C VAL A 102 -8.90 4.23 -0.15
N TYR A 103 -8.54 2.95 -0.02
CA TYR A 103 -7.80 2.22 -1.04
C TYR A 103 -8.72 1.47 -2.02
N TYR A 104 -9.71 0.71 -1.55
CA TYR A 104 -10.57 -0.08 -2.45
C TYR A 104 -11.57 0.78 -3.22
N LYS A 105 -12.21 1.79 -2.60
CA LYS A 105 -13.24 2.60 -3.28
C LYS A 105 -12.66 3.48 -4.38
N ASN A 106 -11.37 3.82 -4.30
CA ASN A 106 -10.71 4.77 -5.20
C ASN A 106 -9.79 4.10 -6.24
N ASN A 107 -9.76 2.77 -6.29
CA ASN A 107 -8.79 1.99 -7.09
C ASN A 107 -7.33 2.40 -6.84
N LYS A 108 -7.02 2.81 -5.60
CA LYS A 108 -5.69 3.23 -5.16
C LYS A 108 -5.04 2.07 -4.44
N SER A 109 -3.75 1.85 -4.69
CA SER A 109 -2.96 0.96 -3.86
C SER A 109 -2.75 1.57 -2.48
N LYS A 110 -2.55 0.71 -1.47
CA LYS A 110 -1.77 1.12 -0.29
C LYS A 110 -0.39 1.60 -0.75
N PRO A 111 0.30 2.46 0.02
CA PRO A 111 1.70 2.78 -0.24
C PRO A 111 2.47 1.47 -0.45
N LEU A 112 3.22 1.37 -1.56
CA LEU A 112 3.86 0.12 -1.98
C LEU A 112 5.25 -0.02 -1.37
N CYS A 113 6.03 1.06 -1.43
CA CYS A 113 7.35 1.13 -0.83
C CYS A 113 7.81 2.59 -0.71
N ARG A 114 8.86 2.82 0.07
CA ARG A 114 9.53 4.12 0.18
C ARG A 114 10.96 3.98 -0.33
N ASN A 115 11.34 4.90 -1.21
CA ASN A 115 12.71 5.07 -1.64
C ASN A 115 13.40 6.11 -0.75
N LEU A 116 14.48 5.70 -0.09
CA LEU A 116 15.23 6.50 0.85
C LEU A 116 16.07 7.57 0.14
N SER A 117 16.67 7.23 -1.00
CA SER A 117 17.56 8.12 -1.75
C SER A 117 16.89 9.36 -2.32
N ASN A 118 15.58 9.33 -2.57
CA ASN A 118 14.80 10.50 -2.99
C ASN A 118 13.67 10.85 -2.02
N ASN A 119 13.66 10.23 -0.83
CA ASN A 119 12.62 10.38 0.18
C ASN A 119 11.17 10.30 -0.38
N MET A 120 10.93 9.40 -1.34
CA MET A 120 9.66 9.30 -2.05
C MET A 120 8.91 8.04 -1.62
N VAL A 121 7.65 8.19 -1.25
CA VAL A 121 6.72 7.06 -1.06
C VAL A 121 6.01 6.81 -2.39
N TYR A 122 6.02 5.57 -2.87
CA TYR A 122 5.33 5.19 -4.10
C TYR A 122 3.93 4.65 -3.79
N CYS A 123 2.92 5.34 -4.31
CA CYS A 123 1.51 4.97 -4.29
C CYS A 123 1.03 4.88 -5.74
N THR A 124 0.15 3.94 -6.05
CA THR A 124 -0.31 3.73 -7.43
C THR A 124 -1.82 3.69 -7.52
N LYS A 125 -2.35 3.92 -8.72
CA LYS A 125 -3.79 3.95 -8.97
C LYS A 125 -4.07 3.56 -10.41
N ILE A 126 -5.15 2.81 -10.63
CA ILE A 126 -5.70 2.63 -11.98
C ILE A 126 -6.79 3.67 -12.26
N GLU A 127 -6.76 4.27 -13.44
CA GLU A 127 -7.75 5.27 -13.89
C GLU A 127 -8.43 4.91 -15.20
N TYR A 128 -9.64 5.44 -15.34
CA TYR A 128 -10.52 5.28 -16.49
C TYR A 128 -10.66 6.63 -17.17
N LYS A 129 -10.66 6.66 -18.50
CA LYS A 129 -10.84 7.91 -19.25
C LYS A 129 -12.28 8.40 -19.20
N ASP A 130 -13.25 7.53 -19.50
CA ASP A 130 -14.64 7.96 -19.70
C ASP A 130 -15.71 7.08 -19.02
N ASN A 131 -15.47 5.78 -18.79
CA ASN A 131 -16.49 4.89 -18.22
C ASN A 131 -15.91 3.83 -17.28
N LYS A 132 -16.51 3.66 -16.10
CA LYS A 132 -16.07 2.71 -15.06
C LYS A 132 -16.30 1.25 -15.42
N ASP A 133 -17.15 0.97 -16.41
CA ASP A 133 -17.45 -0.39 -16.89
C ASP A 133 -16.40 -0.94 -17.86
N LYS A 134 -15.59 -0.06 -18.48
CA LYS A 134 -14.48 -0.46 -19.35
C LYS A 134 -13.27 -0.90 -18.52
N TRP A 135 -12.29 -1.53 -19.16
CA TRP A 135 -10.97 -1.73 -18.54
C TRP A 135 -10.30 -0.36 -18.29
N PRO A 136 -9.47 -0.24 -17.24
CA PRO A 136 -8.72 0.98 -16.99
C PRO A 136 -7.79 1.28 -18.16
N GLU A 137 -7.46 2.55 -18.36
CA GLU A 137 -6.57 2.99 -19.45
C GLU A 137 -5.20 3.37 -18.92
N TYR A 138 -5.13 3.81 -17.66
CA TYR A 138 -3.93 4.39 -17.08
C TYR A 138 -3.52 3.72 -15.79
N TYR A 139 -2.21 3.56 -15.62
CA TYR A 139 -1.56 3.32 -14.35
C TYR A 139 -0.85 4.59 -13.91
N LEU A 140 -1.33 5.17 -12.82
CA LEU A 140 -0.74 6.35 -12.20
C LEU A 140 0.19 5.93 -11.08
N ILE A 141 1.35 6.57 -11.03
CA ILE A 141 2.32 6.48 -9.94
C ILE A 141 2.42 7.87 -9.30
N ASN A 142 2.17 7.94 -7.99
CA ASN A 142 2.15 9.16 -7.18
C ASN A 142 1.24 10.27 -7.70
N ASN A 143 0.23 9.94 -8.50
CA ASN A 143 -0.60 10.90 -9.25
C ASN A 143 0.20 11.86 -10.14
N GLN A 144 1.46 11.53 -10.45
CA GLN A 144 2.38 12.37 -11.24
C GLN A 144 2.73 11.68 -12.55
N THR A 145 3.25 10.45 -12.48
CA THR A 145 3.65 9.70 -13.66
C THR A 145 2.47 8.87 -14.16
N LYS A 146 2.06 9.12 -15.40
CA LYS A 146 0.96 8.44 -16.07
C LYS A 146 1.50 7.49 -17.14
N LEU A 147 1.22 6.20 -16.98
CA LEU A 147 1.60 5.16 -17.94
C LEU A 147 0.34 4.57 -18.57
N TYR A 148 0.32 4.43 -19.89
CA TYR A 148 -0.81 3.82 -20.59
C TYR A 148 -0.70 2.31 -20.48
N LEU A 149 -1.78 1.66 -20.02
CA LEU A 149 -1.78 0.21 -19.83
C LEU A 149 -1.49 -0.54 -21.12
N ARG A 150 -2.01 -0.05 -22.25
CA ARG A 150 -1.75 -0.62 -23.59
C ARG A 150 -0.27 -0.72 -23.97
N ASP A 151 0.61 0.05 -23.32
CA ASP A 151 2.03 0.08 -23.68
C ASP A 151 2.79 -1.12 -23.09
N PHE A 152 2.20 -1.82 -22.10
CA PHE A 152 2.83 -2.94 -21.41
C PHE A 152 1.87 -4.08 -21.02
N ILE A 153 0.58 -3.96 -21.36
CA ILE A 153 -0.44 -4.99 -21.16
C ILE A 153 -0.97 -5.38 -22.54
N ASP A 154 -1.12 -6.69 -22.76
CA ASP A 154 -1.71 -7.20 -23.99
C ASP A 154 -3.17 -6.77 -24.15
N ASN A 155 -3.66 -6.72 -25.39
CA ASN A 155 -5.01 -6.24 -25.72
C ASN A 155 -6.14 -6.97 -24.99
N ASP A 156 -5.92 -8.22 -24.58
CA ASP A 156 -6.89 -9.03 -23.85
C ASP A 156 -6.80 -8.88 -22.33
N TYR A 157 -5.90 -8.01 -21.84
CA TYR A 157 -5.60 -7.81 -20.43
C TYR A 157 -5.30 -9.13 -19.71
N LYS A 158 -4.71 -10.14 -20.34
CA LYS A 158 -4.39 -11.41 -19.64
C LYS A 158 -2.95 -11.51 -19.19
N SER A 159 -2.09 -10.70 -19.79
CA SER A 159 -0.64 -10.78 -19.60
C SER A 159 -0.04 -9.37 -19.51
N ILE A 160 0.97 -9.25 -18.66
CA ILE A 160 1.79 -8.03 -18.50
C ILE A 160 3.16 -8.35 -19.07
N ASP A 161 3.59 -7.57 -20.05
CA ASP A 161 4.95 -7.63 -20.58
C ASP A 161 5.90 -6.93 -19.60
N TYR A 162 6.52 -7.73 -18.74
CA TYR A 162 7.40 -7.25 -17.67
C TYR A 162 8.56 -6.40 -18.20
N GLU A 163 9.19 -6.79 -19.32
CA GLU A 163 10.34 -6.07 -19.87
C GLU A 163 9.92 -4.72 -20.46
N LYS A 164 8.78 -4.65 -21.16
CA LYS A 164 8.21 -3.36 -21.59
C LYS A 164 7.88 -2.49 -20.38
N PHE A 165 7.26 -3.07 -19.36
CA PHE A 165 6.90 -2.32 -18.15
C PHE A 165 8.15 -1.77 -17.44
N LYS A 166 9.18 -2.60 -17.26
CA LYS A 166 10.47 -2.22 -16.67
C LYS A 166 11.12 -1.07 -17.43
N LYS A 167 11.15 -1.15 -18.76
CA LYS A 167 11.69 -0.07 -19.61
C LYS A 167 10.91 1.24 -19.47
N LEU A 168 9.57 1.18 -19.40
CA LEU A 168 8.73 2.36 -19.17
C LEU A 168 9.01 3.00 -17.82
N ILE A 169 9.10 2.21 -16.74
CA ILE A 169 9.46 2.72 -15.41
C ILE A 169 10.83 3.37 -15.42
N GLN A 170 11.84 2.70 -15.99
CA GLN A 170 13.18 3.26 -16.06
C GLN A 170 13.20 4.58 -16.83
N ARG A 171 12.52 4.66 -17.97
CA ARG A 171 12.47 5.87 -18.80
C ARG A 171 11.69 7.00 -18.12
N ASP A 172 10.46 6.73 -17.70
CA ASP A 172 9.48 7.77 -17.35
C ASP A 172 9.43 8.11 -15.85
N LEU A 173 9.97 7.25 -14.99
CA LEU A 173 10.02 7.46 -13.54
C LEU A 173 11.44 7.69 -13.03
N VAL A 174 12.42 6.91 -13.49
CA VAL A 174 13.79 6.93 -12.94
C VAL A 174 14.67 7.94 -13.66
N ASN A 175 14.78 7.81 -14.98
CA ASN A 175 15.62 8.67 -15.82
C ASN A 175 14.97 10.03 -16.05
N LYS A 176 13.65 10.12 -15.88
CA LYS A 176 12.90 11.38 -15.87
C LYS A 176 13.01 12.12 -14.53
N LYS A 177 13.84 11.66 -13.57
CA LYS A 177 14.26 12.50 -12.42
C LYS A 177 14.72 13.83 -12.98
N HIS A 178 13.86 14.82 -12.79
CA HIS A 178 13.91 16.14 -13.40
C HIS A 178 15.22 16.87 -13.08
N ASN A 179 15.75 17.58 -14.07
CA ASN A 179 16.35 18.90 -13.87
C ASN A 179 15.45 19.76 -12.98
#